data_AF-A0A2U0S5D8-F1
#
_entry.id   AF-A0A2U0S5D8-F1
#
_cell.length_a   1.000
_cell.length_b   1.000
_cell.length_c   1.000
_cell.angle_alpha   90.00
_cell.angle_beta   90.00
_cell.angle_gamma   90.00
#
_symmetry.space_group_name_H-M   'P 1'
#
loop_
_entity.id
_entity.type
_entity.pdbx_description
1 polymer ?
#
loop_
_entity_poly.entity_id
_entity_poly.type
_entity_poly.pdbx_seq_one_letter_code
_entity_poly.pdbx_strand_id
1 'polypeptide(L)' 'MPVKGYDSVNLPSGLYVKVKTLVKARSDLGYRSVTEFVAEAVRKRTEEIEKVNSLKSQLE' A
#
# COMPACT_ATOMS: atom_id res chain seq x y z
N MET A 1 19.90 -4.62 0.99
CA MET A 1 19.70 -3.57 -0.03
C MET A 1 18.44 -3.90 -0.80
N PRO A 2 17.56 -2.94 -1.10
CA PRO A 2 16.36 -3.20 -1.89
C PRO A 2 16.72 -3.58 -3.34
N VAL A 3 15.81 -4.29 -4.01
CA VAL A 3 15.97 -4.69 -5.42
C VAL A 3 16.01 -3.43 -6.29
N LYS A 4 16.80 -3.42 -7.38
CA LYS A 4 16.90 -2.28 -8.30
C LYS A 4 15.49 -1.78 -8.71
N GLY A 5 15.19 -0.51 -8.46
CA GLY A 5 13.88 0.10 -8.73
C GLY A 5 12.89 0.11 -7.55
N TYR A 6 13.31 -0.31 -6.36
CA TYR A 6 12.49 -0.24 -5.14
C TYR A 6 13.18 0.58 -4.06
N ASP A 7 12.40 1.47 -3.43
CA ASP A 7 12.78 2.13 -2.18
C ASP A 7 12.23 1.35 -0.98
N SER A 8 12.88 1.49 0.18
CA SER A 8 12.48 0.80 1.41
C SER A 8 11.93 1.77 2.44
N VAL A 9 10.86 1.38 3.12
CA VAL A 9 10.29 2.09 4.27
C VAL A 9 10.20 1.15 5.48
N ASN A 10 10.26 1.71 6.68
CA ASN A 10 10.09 0.95 7.91
C ASN A 10 8.61 0.79 8.25
N LEU A 11 8.19 -0.45 8.54
CA LEU A 11 6.83 -0.77 8.97
C LEU A 11 6.87 -1.33 10.39
N PRO A 12 5.97 -0.91 11.30
CA PRO A 12 5.85 -1.53 12.62
C PRO A 12 5.68 -3.05 12.49
N SER A 13 6.42 -3.81 13.29
CA SER A 13 6.46 -5.28 13.20
C SER A 13 5.06 -5.91 13.31
N GLY A 14 4.24 -5.42 14.25
CA GLY A 14 2.85 -5.88 14.41
C GLY A 14 1.98 -5.60 13.19
N LEU A 15 2.19 -4.48 12.50
CA LEU A 15 1.46 -4.16 11.28
C LEU A 15 1.90 -5.07 10.12
N TYR A 16 3.20 -5.29 9.97
CA TYR A 16 3.73 -6.22 8.98
C TYR A 16 3.16 -7.64 9.16
N VAL A 17 3.11 -8.13 10.40
CA VAL A 17 2.54 -9.45 10.72
C VAL A 17 1.06 -9.51 10.34
N LYS A 18 0.27 -8.49 10.66
CA LYS A 18 -1.14 -8.42 10.25
C LYS A 18 -1.32 -8.51 8.74
N VAL A 19 -0.54 -7.72 7.99
CA VAL A 19 -0.56 -7.73 6.51
C VAL A 19 -0.19 -9.10 5.98
N LYS A 20 0.89 -9.69 6.49
CA LYS A 20 1.35 -11.03 6.09
C LYS A 20 0.29 -12.10 6.34
N THR A 21 -0.38 -12.07 7.49
CA THR A 21 -1.46 -13.01 7.82
C THR A 21 -2.66 -12.82 6.90
N LEU A 22 -3.05 -11.57 6.63
CA LEU A 22 -4.18 -11.25 5.76
C LEU A 22 -3.95 -11.73 4.33
N VAL A 23 -2.80 -11.39 3.73
CA VAL A 23 -2.45 -11.79 2.35
C VAL A 23 -2.37 -13.32 2.21
N LYS A 24 -1.93 -14.03 3.26
CA LYS A 24 -1.91 -15.50 3.25
C LYS A 24 -3.30 -16.13 3.40
N ALA A 25 -4.16 -15.54 4.23
CA ALA A 25 -5.47 -16.09 4.55
C ALA A 25 -6.51 -15.83 3.45
N ARG A 26 -6.35 -14.75 2.69
CA ARG A 26 -7.32 -14.28 1.70
C ARG A 26 -6.77 -14.40 0.28
N SER A 27 -6.66 -15.64 -0.21
CA SER A 27 -6.25 -15.93 -1.59
C SER A 27 -7.24 -15.38 -2.63
N ASP A 28 -8.48 -15.12 -2.22
CA ASP A 28 -9.52 -14.48 -3.02
C ASP A 28 -9.19 -13.04 -3.43
N LEU A 29 -8.25 -12.39 -2.74
CA LEU A 29 -7.81 -11.03 -3.08
C LEU A 29 -6.82 -10.97 -4.24
N GLY A 30 -6.30 -12.13 -4.70
CA GLY A 30 -5.45 -12.21 -5.89
C GLY A 30 -3.98 -11.79 -5.72
N TYR A 31 -3.58 -11.31 -4.55
CA TYR A 31 -2.19 -10.89 -4.31
C TYR A 31 -1.22 -12.07 -4.24
N ARG A 32 -0.10 -11.98 -4.97
CA ARG A 32 0.94 -13.03 -4.97
C ARG A 32 1.97 -12.83 -3.87
N SER A 33 2.07 -11.62 -3.32
CA SER A 33 3.05 -11.28 -2.28
C SER A 33 2.59 -10.15 -1.39
N VAL A 34 3.20 -10.04 -0.20
CA VAL A 34 3.03 -8.90 0.71
C VAL A 34 3.45 -7.59 0.03
N THR A 35 4.52 -7.62 -0.78
CA THR A 35 5.00 -6.45 -1.52
C THR A 35 3.96 -5.92 -2.49
N GLU A 36 3.27 -6.81 -3.21
CA GLU A 36 2.22 -6.44 -4.16
C GLU A 36 1.02 -5.79 -3.46
N PHE A 37 0.57 -6.39 -2.35
CA PHE A 37 -0.48 -5.81 -1.51
C PHE A 37 -0.10 -4.41 -1.01
N VAL A 38 1.10 -4.25 -0.45
CA VAL A 38 1.55 -2.97 0.11
C VAL A 38 1.68 -1.92 -1.00
N ALA A 39 2.24 -2.29 -2.16
CA ALA A 39 2.38 -1.38 -3.29
C ALA A 39 1.02 -0.88 -3.80
N GLU A 40 0.02 -1.77 -3.91
CA GLU A 40 -1.32 -1.38 -4.33
C GLU A 40 -2.02 -0.50 -3.28
N ALA A 41 -1.92 -0.87 -1.99
CA ALA A 41 -2.52 -0.11 -0.90
C ALA A 41 -1.95 1.32 -0.82
N VAL A 42 -0.62 1.47 -0.96
CA VAL A 42 0.04 2.78 -1.00
C VAL A 42 -0.43 3.57 -2.22
N ARG A 43 -0.46 2.96 -3.42
CA ARG A 43 -0.93 3.63 -4.64
C ARG A 43 -2.35 4.15 -4.49
N LYS A 44 -3.30 3.29 -4.09
CA LYS A 44 -4.72 3.66 -3.89
C LYS A 44 -4.85 4.82 -2.90
N ARG A 45 -4.12 4.75 -1.78
CA ARG A 45 -4.17 5.79 -0.76
C ARG A 45 -3.62 7.13 -1.25
N THR A 46 -2.53 7.12 -2.02
CA THR A 46 -1.98 8.33 -2.62
C THR A 46 -2.97 8.94 -3.62
N GLU A 47 -3.55 8.13 -4.52
CA GLU A 47 -4.54 8.60 -5.50
C GLU A 47 -5.79 9.20 -4.82
N GLU A 48 -6.27 8.60 -3.72
CA GLU A 48 -7.36 9.15 -2.93
C GLU A 48 -7.02 10.53 -2.35
N ILE A 49 -5.83 10.69 -1.79
CA ILE A 49 -5.37 11.94 -1.19
C ILE A 49 -5.21 13.02 -2.28
N GLU A 50 -4.65 12.67 -3.43
CA GLU A 50 -4.50 13.59 -4.57
C GLU A 50 -5.86 14.05 -5.09
N LYS A 51 -6.84 13.15 -5.21
CA LYS A 51 -8.22 13.50 -5.59
C LYS A 51 -8.84 14.47 -4.58
N VAL A 52 -8.70 14.19 -3.27
CA VAL A 52 -9.23 15.06 -2.22
C VAL A 52 -8.58 16.46 -2.26
N ASN A 53 -7.26 16.53 -2.46
CA ASN A 53 -6.56 17.81 -2.55
C ASN A 53 -6.93 18.60 -3.81
N SER A 54 -7.06 17.91 -4.95
CA SER A 54 -7.50 18.52 -6.20
C SER A 54 -8.91 19.12 -6.07
N LEU A 55 -9.85 18.38 -5.47
CA LEU A 55 -11.20 18.86 -5.21
C LEU A 55 -11.22 20.08 -4.27
N LYS A 56 -10.38 20.10 -3.24
CA LYS A 56 -10.25 21.27 -2.35
C LYS A 56 -9.72 22.49 -3.09
N SER A 57 -8.70 22.32 -3.93
CA SER A 57 -8.11 23.44 -4.70
C SER A 57 -9.03 24.03 -5.77
N GLN A 58 -10.09 23.32 -6.18
CA GLN A 58 -11.10 23.84 -7.11
C GLN A 58 -12.25 24.56 -6.40
N LEU A 59 -12.35 24.42 -5.08
CA LEU A 59 -13.41 25.01 -4.26
C LEU A 59 -12.96 26.31 -3.55
N GLU A 60 -11.65 26.55 -3.50
CA GLU A 60 -11.00 27.79 -3.02
C GLU A 60 -10.73 28.76 -4.17
#